data_AF-A0A495UFE0-F1
#
_entry.id   AF-A0A495UFE0-F1
#
_cell.length_a   1.000
_cell.length_b   1.000
_cell.length_c   1.000
_cell.angle_alpha   90.00
_cell.angle_beta   90.00
_cell.angle_gamma   90.00
#
_symmetry.space_group_name_H-M   'P 1'
#
loop_
_entity.id
_entity.type
_entity.pdbx_description
1 polymer ?
#
loop_
_entity_poly.entity_id
_entity_poly.type
_entity_poly.pdbx_seq_one_letter_code
_entity_poly.pdbx_strand_id
1 'polypeptide(L)' 'MDKNRVTKQIARRVSSAIADRGFDVQSVAQAADITTPDLTDRLQGRVEFEVDVLVRVGGFMRFPVTRFMEVAA' A
#
# COMPACT_ATOMS: atom_id res chain seq x y z
N MET A 1 -8.48 -7.03 18.04
CA MET A 1 -8.13 -5.99 17.06
C MET A 1 -8.82 -6.36 15.75
N ASP A 2 -9.71 -5.51 15.24
CA ASP A 2 -10.50 -5.83 14.05
C ASP A 2 -9.60 -5.84 12.80
N LYS A 3 -9.32 -7.01 12.24
CA LYS A 3 -8.46 -7.18 11.04
C LYS A 3 -8.85 -6.22 9.91
N ASN A 4 -10.15 -6.05 9.68
CA ASN A 4 -10.68 -5.14 8.65
C ASN A 4 -10.29 -3.67 8.89
N ARG A 5 -10.19 -3.23 10.15
CA ARG A 5 -9.72 -1.89 10.50
C ARG A 5 -8.23 -1.71 10.15
N VAL A 6 -7.41 -2.73 10.41
CA VAL A 6 -5.97 -2.71 10.09
C VAL A 6 -5.75 -2.66 8.58
N THR A 7 -6.43 -3.53 7.82
CA THR A 7 -6.36 -3.55 6.35
C THR A 7 -6.70 -2.18 5.75
N LYS A 8 -7.79 -1.56 6.21
CA LYS A 8 -8.18 -0.22 5.75
C LYS A 8 -7.19 0.88 6.13
N GLN A 9 -6.54 0.78 7.29
CA GLN A 9 -5.51 1.75 7.70
C GLN A 9 -4.25 1.65 6.84
N ILE A 10 -3.77 0.42 6.58
CA ILE A 10 -2.63 0.19 5.69
C ILE A 10 -2.97 0.72 4.29
N ALA A 11 -4.13 0.34 3.75
CA ALA A 11 -4.58 0.77 2.43
C ALA A 11 -4.63 2.30 2.27
N ARG A 12 -5.14 3.01 3.28
CA ARG A 12 -5.16 4.49 3.30
C ARG A 12 -3.77 5.09 3.28
N ARG A 13 -2.81 4.52 4.02
CA ARG A 13 -1.44 5.03 4.08
C ARG A 13 -0.69 4.80 2.79
N VAL A 14 -0.85 3.62 2.19
CA VAL A 14 -0.28 3.35 0.87
C VAL A 14 -0.88 4.32 -0.15
N SER A 15 -2.21 4.49 -0.16
CA SER A 15 -2.89 5.45 -1.06
C SER A 15 -2.37 6.88 -0.90
N SER A 16 -2.23 7.34 0.35
CA SER A 16 -1.72 8.69 0.65
C SER A 16 -0.26 8.82 0.21
N ALA A 17 0.57 7.82 0.47
CA ALA A 17 1.98 7.83 0.08
C ALA A 17 2.19 7.87 -1.44
N ILE A 18 1.31 7.22 -2.21
CA ILE A 18 1.29 7.28 -3.68
C ILE A 18 0.92 8.70 -4.14
N ALA A 19 -0.17 9.26 -3.59
CA ALA A 19 -0.67 10.58 -3.96
C ALA A 19 0.32 11.71 -3.58
N ASP A 20 0.83 11.71 -2.35
CA ASP A 20 1.73 12.75 -1.81
C ASP A 20 3.05 12.83 -2.58
N ARG A 21 3.49 11.71 -3.16
CA ARG A 21 4.72 11.63 -3.95
C ARG A 21 4.49 11.77 -5.45
N GLY A 22 3.24 11.88 -5.89
CA GLY A 22 2.88 12.03 -7.30
C GLY A 22 3.16 10.79 -8.15
N PHE A 23 3.16 9.60 -7.56
CA PHE A 23 3.26 8.36 -8.34
C PHE A 23 1.90 7.98 -8.91
N ASP A 24 1.88 7.47 -10.14
CA ASP A 24 0.69 6.86 -10.71
C ASP A 24 0.54 5.40 -10.25
N VAL A 25 -0.71 4.93 -10.19
CA VAL A 25 -1.04 3.59 -9.68
C VAL A 25 -0.44 2.49 -10.57
N GLN A 26 -0.31 2.72 -11.87
CA GLN A 26 0.22 1.73 -12.81
C GLN A 26 1.72 1.49 -12.56
N SER A 27 2.52 2.55 -12.43
CA SER A 27 3.94 2.45 -12.12
C SER A 27 4.19 1.75 -10.78
N VAL A 28 3.35 2.03 -9.78
CA VAL A 28 3.45 1.38 -8.46
C VAL A 28 3.08 -0.10 -8.55
N ALA A 29 2.03 -0.46 -9.29
CA ALA A 29 1.63 -1.85 -9.50
C ALA A 29 2.75 -2.64 -10.21
N GLN A 30 3.33 -2.06 -11.27
CA GLN A 30 4.44 -2.65 -11.99
C GLN A 30 5.66 -2.86 -11.10
N ALA A 31 6.03 -1.87 -10.27
CA ALA A 31 7.15 -1.99 -9.35
C ALA A 31 6.91 -3.03 -8.24
N ALA A 32 5.66 -3.24 -7.87
CA ALA A 32 5.25 -4.26 -6.92
C ALA A 32 5.10 -5.67 -7.54
N ASP A 33 5.22 -5.79 -8.88
CA ASP A 33 5.00 -7.01 -9.65
C ASP A 33 3.57 -7.57 -9.46
N ILE A 34 2.59 -6.67 -9.43
CA ILE A 34 1.17 -6.99 -9.38
C ILE A 34 0.42 -6.22 -10.47
N THR A 35 -0.82 -6.63 -10.73
CA THR A 35 -1.65 -5.94 -11.73
C THR A 35 -2.26 -4.66 -11.15
N THR A 36 -2.57 -3.67 -12.00
CA THR A 36 -3.27 -2.44 -11.57
C THR A 36 -4.62 -2.73 -10.88
N PRO A 37 -5.48 -3.65 -11.36
CA PRO A 37 -6.68 -4.05 -10.63
C PRO A 37 -6.38 -4.61 -9.24
N ASP A 38 -5.36 -5.46 -9.13
CA ASP A 38 -4.95 -6.09 -7.87
C ASP A 38 -4.45 -5.08 -6.83
N LEU A 39 -3.67 -4.09 -7.27
CA LEU A 39 -3.29 -2.94 -6.43
C LEU A 39 -4.51 -2.11 -6.05
N THR A 40 -5.43 -1.85 -6.98
CA THR A 40 -6.63 -1.04 -6.74
C THR A 40 -7.52 -1.66 -5.65
N ASP A 41 -7.74 -2.98 -5.70
CA ASP A 41 -8.53 -3.68 -4.69
C ASP A 41 -7.88 -3.62 -3.29
N ARG A 42 -6.53 -3.67 -3.23
CA ARG A 42 -5.79 -3.48 -1.98
C ARG A 42 -5.87 -2.05 -1.44
N LEU A 43 -5.74 -1.04 -2.31
CA LEU A 43 -5.89 0.38 -1.95
C LEU A 43 -7.30 0.70 -1.45
N GLN A 44 -8.31 -0.04 -1.91
CA GLN A 44 -9.69 0.06 -1.42
C GLN A 44 -9.93 -0.76 -0.14
N GLY A 45 -8.94 -1.52 0.32
CA GLY A 45 -9.02 -2.36 1.51
C GLY A 45 -9.93 -3.59 1.33
N ARG A 46 -10.20 -4.01 0.09
CA ARG A 46 -10.93 -5.24 -0.23
C ARG A 46 -10.05 -6.47 -0.08
N VAL A 47 -8.78 -6.31 -0.41
CA VAL A 47 -7.73 -7.33 -0.30
C VAL A 47 -6.65 -6.81 0.64
N GLU A 48 -6.08 -7.69 1.45
CA GLU A 48 -4.98 -7.35 2.35
C GLU A 48 -3.68 -7.14 1.58
N PHE A 49 -2.84 -6.23 2.06
CA PHE A 49 -1.48 -6.10 1.56
C PHE A 49 -0.59 -7.15 2.21
N GLU A 50 0.01 -8.00 1.39
CA GLU A 50 1.11 -8.86 1.81
C GLU A 50 2.37 -8.02 2.09
N VAL A 51 3.21 -8.49 3.01
CA VAL A 51 4.38 -7.73 3.48
C VAL A 51 5.39 -7.49 2.36
N ASP A 52 5.59 -8.48 1.48
CA ASP A 52 6.50 -8.38 0.34
C ASP A 52 6.03 -7.32 -0.68
N VAL A 53 4.72 -7.25 -0.95
CA VAL A 53 4.11 -6.19 -1.77
C VAL A 53 4.38 -4.83 -1.16
N LEU A 54 4.19 -4.66 0.16
CA LEU A 54 4.46 -3.39 0.84
C LEU A 54 5.95 -3.01 0.79
N VAL A 55 6.86 -3.98 0.89
CA VAL A 55 8.30 -3.75 0.76
C VAL A 55 8.65 -3.27 -0.64
N ARG A 56 8.08 -3.87 -1.69
CA ARG A 56 8.33 -3.45 -3.09
C ARG A 56 7.76 -2.07 -3.38
N VAL A 57 6.51 -1.81 -2.99
CA VAL A 57 5.85 -0.50 -3.09
C VAL A 57 6.65 0.57 -2.35
N GLY A 58 7.05 0.29 -1.11
CA GLY A 58 7.86 1.19 -0.30
C GLY A 58 9.25 1.44 -0.92
N GLY A 59 9.92 0.39 -1.39
CA GLY A 59 11.23 0.48 -2.04
C GLY A 59 11.19 1.37 -3.29
N PHE A 60 10.19 1.17 -4.15
CA PHE A 60 9.97 2.00 -5.33
C PHE A 60 9.78 3.48 -4.98
N MET A 61 8.94 3.76 -3.98
CA MET A 61 8.62 5.13 -3.56
C MET A 61 9.67 5.74 -2.62
N ARG A 62 10.75 5.02 -2.29
CA ARG A 62 11.71 5.35 -1.24
C ARG A 62 11.04 5.71 0.10
N PHE A 63 9.99 4.95 0.45
CA PHE A 63 9.23 5.10 1.69
C PHE A 63 9.36 3.87 2.58
N PRO A 64 9.78 4.00 3.85
CA PRO A 64 9.96 2.85 4.73
C PRO A 64 8.65 2.09 4.94
N VAL A 65 8.68 0.76 4.76
CA VAL A 65 7.51 -0.11 4.93
C VAL A 65 6.85 0.02 6.31
N THR A 66 7.65 0.28 7.34
CA THR A 66 7.18 0.47 8.73
C THR A 66 6.16 1.60 8.84
N ARG A 67 6.27 2.65 8.00
CA ARG A 67 5.32 3.76 7.97
C ARG A 67 3.95 3.37 7.46
N PHE A 68 3.83 2.30 6.66
CA PHE A 68 2.51 1.75 6.31
C PHE A 68 1.87 1.01 7.48
N MET A 69 2.68 0.40 8.33
CA MET A 69 2.25 -0.52 9.39
C MET A 69 2.10 0.12 10.77
N GLU A 70 2.61 1.35 11.00
CA GLU A 70 2.55 2.05 12.29
C GLU A 70 1.14 2.01 12.90
N VAL A 71 0.89 1.37 14.04
CA VAL A 71 -0.43 1.51 14.68
C VAL A 71 -0.46 2.91 15.31
N ALA A 72 -1.39 3.78 14.89
CA ALA A 72 -1.58 5.06 15.58
C ALA A 72 -1.99 4.72 17.02
N ALA A 73 -1.13 5.10 17.97
CA ALA A 73 -1.31 4.86 19.40
C ALA A 73 -2.52 5.62 19.94
#